data_AF-A0A779UI40-F1
#
_entry.id   AF-A0A779UI40-F1
#
_cell.length_a   1.000
_cell.length_b   1.000
_cell.length_c   1.000
_cell.angle_alpha   90.00
_cell.angle_beta   90.00
_cell.angle_gamma   90.00
#
_symmetry.space_group_name_H-M   'P 1'
#
loop_
_entity.id
_entity.type
_entity.pdbx_description
1 polymer ?
#
loop_
_entity_poly.entity_id
_entity_poly.type
_entity_poly.pdbx_seq_one_letter_code
_entity_poly.pdbx_strand_id
1 'polypeptide(L)'
;MTAEYIRDWQQPRHAVGREGTGIPAPESALSSWLDAYRAENERRKEMADAAFSATPLGNLINKSLDAQEKQNKTITLAGDARKQARGAVDEAMASLRLLPSYLRDPLIRHLSFLRKKQEADRRKGKKSWQAERYARGTLR
;
A
#
# COMPACT_ATOMS: atom_id res chain seq x y z
N MET A 1 61.88 -35.27 22.83
CA MET A 1 60.49 -34.98 23.21
C MET A 1 60.45 -33.62 23.86
N THR A 2 60.05 -32.58 23.14
CA THR A 2 59.96 -31.22 23.67
C THR A 2 58.51 -30.78 23.55
N ALA A 3 57.79 -30.78 24.67
CA ALA A 3 56.42 -30.29 24.74
C ALA A 3 56.45 -28.77 24.57
N GLU A 4 55.79 -28.26 23.54
CA GLU A 4 55.64 -26.83 23.29
C GLU A 4 54.84 -26.20 24.43
N TYR A 5 55.45 -25.25 25.14
CA TYR A 5 54.86 -24.55 26.26
C TYR A 5 53.97 -23.42 25.73
N ILE A 6 52.74 -23.75 25.33
CA ILE A 6 51.75 -22.75 24.90
C ILE A 6 51.34 -21.93 26.12
N ARG A 7 51.67 -20.64 26.11
CA ARG A 7 51.29 -19.72 27.19
C ARG A 7 49.82 -19.30 27.02
N ASP A 8 49.12 -19.05 28.12
CA ASP A 8 47.67 -18.72 28.10
C ASP A 8 47.30 -17.57 27.16
N TRP A 9 48.19 -16.59 26.98
CA TRP A 9 47.96 -15.46 26.06
C TRP A 9 48.13 -15.83 24.56
N GLN A 10 48.70 -16.99 24.26
CA GLN A 10 48.84 -17.54 22.90
C GLN A 10 47.63 -18.38 22.48
N GLN A 11 46.68 -18.65 23.39
CA GLN A 11 45.45 -19.33 23.01
C GLN A 11 44.54 -18.38 22.20
N PRO A 12 43.95 -18.83 21.08
CA PRO A 12 43.02 -18.02 20.30
C PRO A 12 41.80 -17.67 21.15
N ARG A 13 41.62 -16.37 21.43
CA ARG A 13 40.46 -15.87 22.16
C ARG A 13 39.23 -15.91 21.26
N HIS A 14 38.07 -16.21 21.83
CA HIS A 14 36.80 -16.12 21.10
C HIS A 14 36.63 -14.71 20.55
N ALA A 15 36.42 -14.58 19.23
CA ALA A 15 36.11 -13.31 18.60
C ALA A 15 34.79 -12.80 19.18
N VAL A 16 34.81 -11.61 19.79
CA VAL A 16 33.59 -10.93 20.20
C VAL A 16 32.85 -10.59 18.91
N GLY A 17 31.73 -11.28 18.66
CA GLY A 17 30.89 -11.01 17.50
C GLY A 17 30.34 -9.58 17.53
N ARG A 18 29.70 -9.16 16.43
CA ARG A 18 29.04 -7.84 16.30
C ARG A 18 28.03 -7.54 17.42
N GLU A 19 27.58 -8.56 18.15
CA GLU A 19 26.59 -8.48 19.22
C GLU A 19 27.18 -8.19 20.61
N GLY A 20 28.51 -8.05 20.73
CA GLY A 20 29.16 -7.84 22.02
C GLY A 20 29.04 -9.05 22.94
N THR A 21 29.47 -8.90 24.20
CA THR A 21 29.13 -9.88 25.25
C THR A 21 27.61 -9.85 25.43
N GLY A 22 26.91 -10.97 25.21
CA GLY A 22 25.45 -11.10 25.35
C GLY A 22 24.91 -10.92 26.78
N ILE A 23 25.60 -10.14 27.61
CA ILE A 23 25.15 -9.68 28.91
C ILE A 23 24.21 -8.50 28.62
N PRO A 24 22.89 -8.62 28.86
CA PRO A 24 22.02 -7.46 28.79
C PRO A 24 22.58 -6.41 29.76
N ALA A 25 22.80 -5.19 29.26
CA ALA A 25 23.25 -4.10 30.11
C ALA A 25 22.28 -4.02 31.30
N PRO A 26 22.76 -4.11 32.56
CA PRO A 26 21.86 -4.00 33.70
C PRO A 26 21.13 -2.67 33.57
N GLU A 27 19.80 -2.69 33.72
CA GLU A 27 18.97 -1.49 33.66
C GLU A 27 19.52 -0.47 34.66
N SER A 28 20.27 0.50 34.15
CA SER A 28 20.84 1.53 35.00
C SER A 28 19.69 2.32 35.61
N ALA A 29 19.85 2.79 36.85
CA ALA A 29 18.86 3.67 37.48
C ALA A 29 18.50 4.85 36.55
N LEU A 30 19.49 5.38 35.81
CA LEU A 30 19.27 6.41 34.81
C LEU A 30 18.34 5.98 33.66
N SER A 31 18.47 4.74 33.15
CA SER A 31 17.55 4.21 32.12
C SER A 31 16.12 4.15 32.64
N SER A 32 15.92 3.64 33.86
CA SER A 32 14.60 3.58 34.49
C SER A 32 13.96 4.97 34.65
N TRP A 33 14.76 5.97 35.07
CA TRP A 33 14.30 7.36 35.17
C TRP A 33 13.96 7.97 33.80
N LEU A 34 14.74 7.69 32.76
CA LEU A 34 14.47 8.16 31.40
C LEU A 34 13.19 7.54 30.83
N ASP A 35 12.96 6.26 31.07
CA ASP A 35 11.74 5.58 30.62
C ASP A 35 10.50 6.05 31.39
N ALA A 36 10.62 6.30 32.70
CA ALA A 36 9.57 6.94 33.49
C ALA A 36 9.24 8.36 32.98
N TYR A 37 10.28 9.14 32.64
CA TYR A 37 10.09 10.48 32.08
C TYR A 37 9.42 10.44 30.70
N ARG A 38 9.80 9.51 29.83
CA ARG A 38 9.14 9.29 28.54
C ARG A 38 7.68 8.89 28.72
N ALA A 39 7.41 7.92 29.59
CA ALA A 39 6.05 7.47 29.88
C ALA A 39 5.16 8.60 30.41
N GLU A 40 5.70 9.46 31.28
CA GLU A 40 4.98 10.64 31.78
C GLU A 40 4.71 11.67 30.67
N ASN A 41 5.68 11.90 29.77
CA ASN A 41 5.46 12.79 28.63
C ASN A 41 4.39 12.24 27.66
N GLU A 42 4.38 10.94 27.39
CA GLU A 42 3.34 10.32 26.56
C GLU A 42 1.96 10.46 27.21
N ARG A 43 1.84 10.21 28.53
CA ARG A 43 0.59 10.46 29.26
C ARG A 43 0.12 11.90 29.15
N ARG A 44 1.04 12.87 29.25
CA ARG A 44 0.70 14.29 29.09
C ARG A 44 0.23 14.62 27.69
N LYS A 45 0.82 14.03 26.66
CA LYS A 45 0.37 14.17 25.27
C LYS A 45 -1.03 13.57 25.10
N GLU A 46 -1.24 12.35 25.57
CA GLU A 46 -2.55 11.68 25.52
C GLU A 46 -3.63 12.49 26.23
N MET A 47 -3.33 13.07 27.40
CA MET A 47 -4.25 13.96 28.11
C MET A 47 -4.52 15.25 27.33
N ALA A 48 -3.52 15.82 26.65
CA ALA A 48 -3.69 17.00 25.83
C ALA A 48 -4.54 16.70 24.57
N ASP A 49 -4.32 15.55 23.93
CA ASP A 49 -5.11 15.09 22.78
C ASP A 49 -6.55 14.76 23.18
N ALA A 50 -6.74 14.14 24.35
CA ALA A 50 -8.06 13.90 24.95
C ALA A 50 -8.76 15.22 25.32
N ALA A 51 -8.04 16.19 25.88
CA ALA A 51 -8.59 17.50 26.20
C ALA A 51 -8.97 18.28 24.93
N PHE A 52 -8.13 18.23 23.89
CA PHE A 52 -8.40 18.84 22.59
C PHE A 52 -9.63 18.21 21.94
N SER A 53 -9.69 16.88 21.88
CA SER A 53 -10.85 16.16 21.34
C SER A 53 -12.10 16.38 22.18
N ALA A 54 -12.01 16.60 23.49
CA ALA A 54 -13.17 16.97 24.31
C ALA A 54 -13.74 18.35 23.97
N THR A 55 -12.95 19.26 23.40
CA THR A 55 -13.46 20.57 22.97
C THR A 55 -14.44 20.42 21.79
N PRO A 56 -15.50 21.26 21.70
CA PRO A 56 -16.43 21.22 20.57
C PRO A 56 -15.74 21.39 19.20
N LEU A 57 -14.72 22.25 19.13
CA LEU A 57 -13.95 22.51 17.92
C LEU A 57 -13.05 21.32 17.56
N GLY A 58 -12.33 20.74 18.52
CA GLY A 58 -11.48 19.57 18.29
C GLY A 58 -12.29 18.36 17.82
N ASN A 59 -13.48 18.13 18.40
CA ASN A 59 -14.44 17.14 17.92
C ASN A 59 -14.86 17.36 16.47
N LEU A 60 -15.14 18.61 16.08
CA LEU A 60 -15.52 18.94 14.70
C LEU A 60 -14.37 18.71 13.72
N ILE A 61 -13.15 19.11 14.11
CA ILE A 61 -11.93 18.92 13.32
C ILE A 61 -11.69 17.42 13.10
N ASN A 62 -11.69 16.60 14.15
CA ASN A 62 -11.47 15.15 14.05
C ASN A 62 -12.51 14.47 13.16
N LYS A 63 -13.80 14.82 13.31
CA LYS A 63 -14.87 14.27 12.45
C LYS A 63 -14.69 14.64 10.98
N SER A 64 -14.28 15.87 10.70
CA SER A 64 -14.02 16.31 9.33
C SER A 64 -12.80 15.59 8.73
N LEU A 65 -11.76 15.36 9.53
CA LEU A 65 -10.57 14.61 9.15
C LEU A 65 -10.93 13.16 8.79
N ASP A 66 -11.67 12.48 9.65
CA ASP A 66 -12.15 11.11 9.40
C ASP A 66 -13.00 11.02 8.12
N ALA A 67 -13.88 11.99 7.91
CA ALA A 67 -14.72 12.06 6.73
C ALA A 67 -13.87 12.26 5.45
N GLN A 68 -12.89 13.15 5.50
CA GLN A 68 -11.98 13.41 4.41
C GLN A 68 -11.09 12.21 4.10
N GLU A 69 -10.58 11.52 5.12
CA GLU A 69 -9.82 10.28 4.92
C GLU A 69 -10.65 9.21 4.22
N LYS A 70 -11.91 9.03 4.64
CA LYS A 70 -12.83 8.08 4.00
C LYS A 70 -13.05 8.44 2.55
N GLN A 71 -13.26 9.72 2.24
CA GLN A 71 -13.40 10.20 0.85
C GLN A 71 -12.12 9.99 0.03
N ASN A 72 -10.96 10.27 0.60
CA ASN A 72 -9.68 10.07 -0.07
C ASN A 72 -9.43 8.57 -0.36
N LYS A 73 -9.76 7.69 0.59
CA LYS A 73 -9.69 6.23 0.42
C LYS A 73 -10.62 5.74 -0.69
N THR A 74 -11.83 6.29 -0.81
CA THR A 74 -12.74 5.90 -1.91
C THR A 74 -12.29 6.45 -3.26
N ILE A 75 -11.76 7.68 -3.31
CA ILE A 75 -11.22 8.28 -4.55
C ILE A 75 -10.00 7.49 -5.03
N THR A 76 -9.08 7.13 -4.15
CA THR A 76 -7.89 6.34 -4.48
C THR A 76 -8.28 4.96 -4.98
N LEU A 77 -9.16 4.25 -4.28
CA LEU A 77 -9.65 2.94 -4.72
C LEU A 77 -10.34 3.01 -6.09
N ALA A 78 -11.21 4.00 -6.32
CA ALA A 78 -11.86 4.19 -7.61
C ALA A 78 -10.85 4.57 -8.72
N GLY A 79 -9.82 5.34 -8.38
CA GLY A 79 -8.72 5.69 -9.26
C GLY A 79 -7.91 4.47 -9.68
N ASP A 80 -7.56 3.60 -8.74
CA ASP A 80 -6.79 2.39 -8.99
C ASP A 80 -7.59 1.35 -9.77
N ALA A 81 -8.89 1.19 -9.48
CA ALA A 81 -9.79 0.36 -10.30
C ALA A 81 -9.85 0.87 -11.76
N ARG A 82 -9.90 2.19 -11.97
CA ARG A 82 -9.84 2.78 -13.32
C ARG A 82 -8.49 2.56 -14.00
N LYS A 83 -7.37 2.64 -13.26
CA LYS A 83 -6.03 2.37 -13.79
C LYS A 83 -5.88 0.90 -14.18
N GLN A 84 -6.34 -0.04 -13.36
CA GLN A 84 -6.34 -1.47 -13.68
C GLN A 84 -7.16 -1.76 -14.94
N ALA A 85 -8.36 -1.20 -15.05
CA ALA A 85 -9.19 -1.35 -16.24
C ALA A 85 -8.52 -0.77 -17.51
N ARG A 86 -7.82 0.36 -17.39
CA ARG A 86 -7.02 0.93 -18.49
C ARG A 86 -5.85 0.01 -18.84
N GLY A 87 -5.12 -0.49 -17.85
CA GLY A 87 -4.00 -1.41 -18.02
C GLY A 87 -4.41 -2.67 -18.80
N ALA A 88 -5.52 -3.30 -18.45
CA ALA A 88 -6.02 -4.48 -19.16
C ALA A 88 -6.36 -4.19 -20.64
N VAL A 89 -6.95 -3.02 -20.94
CA VAL A 89 -7.23 -2.60 -22.31
C VAL A 89 -5.94 -2.31 -23.08
N ASP A 90 -4.99 -1.62 -22.45
CA ASP A 90 -3.72 -1.27 -23.06
C ASP A 90 -2.88 -2.52 -23.35
N GLU A 91 -2.89 -3.51 -22.45
CA GLU A 91 -2.27 -4.82 -22.64
C GLU A 91 -2.94 -5.63 -23.76
N ALA A 92 -4.28 -5.64 -23.82
CA ALA A 92 -5.02 -6.25 -24.91
C ALA A 92 -4.73 -5.57 -26.28
N MET A 93 -4.58 -4.24 -26.29
CA MET A 93 -4.19 -3.49 -27.49
C MET A 93 -2.73 -3.73 -27.87
N ALA A 94 -1.83 -3.95 -26.91
CA ALA A 94 -0.44 -4.32 -27.16
C ALA A 94 -0.35 -5.69 -27.81
N SER A 95 -1.07 -6.68 -27.29
CA SER A 95 -1.15 -8.04 -27.87
C SER A 95 -1.78 -8.03 -29.27
N LEU A 96 -2.83 -7.22 -29.50
CA LEU A 96 -3.41 -7.03 -30.84
C LEU A 96 -2.39 -6.46 -31.83
N ARG A 97 -1.53 -5.53 -31.40
CA ARG A 97 -0.47 -4.95 -32.23
C ARG A 97 0.67 -5.92 -32.56
N LEU A 98 0.75 -7.08 -31.93
CA LEU A 98 1.70 -8.13 -32.32
C LEU A 98 1.18 -8.99 -33.48
N LEU A 99 -0.13 -9.01 -33.73
CA LEU A 99 -0.72 -9.81 -34.81
C LEU A 99 -0.29 -9.31 -36.20
N PRO A 100 -0.22 -10.19 -37.21
CA PRO A 100 0.02 -9.78 -38.60
C PRO A 100 -1.01 -8.76 -39.11
N SER A 101 -0.59 -7.87 -40.02
CA SER A 101 -1.41 -6.74 -40.51
C SER A 101 -2.78 -7.15 -41.03
N TYR A 102 -2.85 -8.23 -41.81
CA TYR A 102 -4.09 -8.75 -42.39
C TYR A 102 -5.15 -9.16 -41.35
N LEU A 103 -4.73 -9.51 -40.13
CA LEU A 103 -5.64 -9.84 -39.02
C LEU A 103 -5.83 -8.63 -38.09
N ARG A 104 -4.76 -7.88 -37.84
CA ARG A 104 -4.73 -6.71 -36.97
C ARG A 104 -5.66 -5.60 -37.46
N ASP A 105 -5.54 -5.20 -38.72
CA ASP A 105 -6.19 -3.98 -39.23
C ASP A 105 -7.72 -4.10 -39.29
N PRO A 106 -8.30 -5.22 -39.75
CA PRO A 106 -9.74 -5.43 -39.66
C PRO A 106 -10.27 -5.43 -38.22
N LEU A 107 -9.52 -6.03 -37.28
CA LEU A 107 -9.90 -6.10 -35.87
C LEU A 107 -9.87 -4.72 -35.21
N ILE A 108 -8.82 -3.92 -35.40
CA ILE A 108 -8.74 -2.54 -34.89
C ILE A 108 -9.91 -1.72 -35.43
N ARG A 109 -10.23 -1.86 -36.72
CA ARG A 109 -11.35 -1.15 -37.35
C ARG A 109 -12.69 -1.58 -36.76
N HIS A 110 -12.89 -2.88 -36.54
CA HIS A 110 -14.11 -3.40 -35.95
C HIS A 110 -14.29 -2.95 -34.49
N LEU A 111 -13.23 -3.00 -33.67
CA LEU A 111 -13.25 -2.49 -32.30
C LEU A 111 -13.57 -0.99 -32.23
N SER A 112 -13.00 -0.21 -33.15
CA SER A 112 -13.30 1.22 -33.26
C SER A 112 -14.76 1.49 -33.61
N PHE A 113 -15.34 0.68 -34.50
CA PHE A 113 -16.77 0.73 -34.83
C PHE A 113 -17.64 0.43 -33.61
N LEU A 114 -17.33 -0.65 -32.87
CA LEU A 114 -18.07 -1.02 -31.66
C LEU A 114 -18.00 0.07 -30.58
N ARG A 115 -16.82 0.68 -30.39
CA ARG A 115 -16.65 1.79 -29.44
C ARG A 115 -17.51 3.01 -29.81
N LYS A 116 -17.52 3.39 -31.09
CA LYS A 116 -18.38 4.48 -31.59
C LYS A 116 -19.86 4.17 -31.41
N LYS A 117 -20.27 2.91 -31.68
CA LYS A 117 -21.65 2.46 -31.49
C LYS A 117 -22.08 2.55 -30.02
N GLN A 118 -21.22 2.09 -29.10
CA GLN A 118 -21.48 2.16 -27.67
C GLN A 118 -21.60 3.62 -27.16
N GLU A 119 -20.74 4.51 -27.65
CA GLU A 119 -20.77 5.92 -27.26
C GLU A 119 -22.04 6.62 -27.78
N ALA A 120 -22.48 6.31 -29.00
CA ALA A 120 -23.74 6.80 -29.54
C ALA A 120 -24.95 6.29 -28.74
N ASP A 121 -24.94 5.04 -28.29
CA ASP A 121 -25.99 4.48 -27.45
C ASP A 121 -26.01 5.11 -26.04
N ARG A 122 -24.84 5.42 -25.45
CA ARG A 122 -24.74 6.18 -24.19
C ARG A 122 -25.31 7.59 -24.31
N ARG A 123 -24.99 8.32 -25.39
CA ARG A 123 -25.55 9.65 -25.66
C ARG A 123 -27.06 9.63 -25.83
N LYS A 124 -27.60 8.53 -26.36
CA LYS A 124 -29.06 8.29 -26.48
C LYS A 124 -29.70 7.81 -25.18
N GLY A 125 -28.95 7.69 -24.08
CA GLY A 125 -29.45 7.25 -22.78
C GLY A 125 -29.83 5.77 -22.72
N LYS A 126 -29.40 4.94 -23.67
CA LYS A 126 -29.68 3.50 -23.64
C LYS A 126 -28.90 2.85 -22.50
N LYS A 127 -29.59 2.10 -21.64
CA LYS A 127 -28.97 1.37 -20.52
C LYS A 127 -28.00 0.31 -21.04
N SER A 128 -26.82 0.23 -20.43
CA SER A 128 -25.74 -0.73 -20.77
C SER A 128 -26.06 -2.20 -20.44
N TRP A 129 -27.29 -2.50 -20.00
CA TRP A 129 -27.69 -3.80 -19.46
C TRP A 129 -27.42 -4.97 -20.42
N GLN A 130 -27.61 -4.78 -21.72
CA GLN A 130 -27.30 -5.82 -22.70
C GLN A 130 -25.80 -6.09 -22.80
N ALA A 131 -24.97 -5.04 -22.84
CA ALA A 131 -23.51 -5.18 -22.88
C ALA A 131 -22.96 -5.84 -21.60
N GLU A 132 -23.55 -5.52 -20.44
CA GLU A 132 -23.22 -6.17 -19.17
C GLU A 132 -23.57 -7.66 -19.17
N ARG A 133 -24.71 -8.04 -19.76
CA ARG A 133 -25.08 -9.45 -19.94
C ARG A 133 -24.17 -10.20 -20.90
N TYR A 134 -23.73 -9.58 -21.99
CA TYR A 134 -22.71 -10.14 -22.88
C TYR A 134 -21.40 -10.39 -22.13
N ALA A 135 -20.91 -9.41 -21.37
CA ALA A 135 -19.67 -9.54 -20.60
C ALA A 135 -19.76 -10.63 -19.51
N ARG A 136 -20.95 -10.84 -18.93
CA ARG A 136 -21.24 -11.90 -17.96
C ARG A 136 -21.58 -13.26 -18.60
N GLY A 137 -21.52 -13.38 -19.94
CA GLY A 137 -21.85 -14.63 -20.66
C GLY A 137 -23.31 -15.10 -20.49
N THR A 138 -24.21 -14.21 -20.05
CA THR A 138 -25.62 -14.52 -19.72
C THR A 138 -26.59 -14.11 -20.83
N LEU A 139 -26.06 -13.79 -22.00
CA LEU A 139 -26.84 -13.48 -23.17
C LEU A 139 -27.05 -14.76 -23.98
N ARG A 140 -28.30 -15.22 -24.02
CA ARG A 140 -28.77 -16.30 -24.87
C ARG A 140 -29.22 -15.74 -26.21
#